data_AF-A0A2N8ZKZ4-F1
#
_entry.id   AF-A0A2N8ZKZ4-F1
#
_cell.length_a   1.000
_cell.length_b   1.000
_cell.length_c   1.000
_cell.angle_alpha   90.00
_cell.angle_beta   90.00
_cell.angle_gamma   90.00
#
_symmetry.space_group_name_H-M   'P 1'
#
loop_
_entity.id
_entity.type
_entity.pdbx_description
1 polymer ?
#
loop_
_entity_poly.entity_id
_entity_poly.type
_entity_poly.pdbx_seq_one_letter_code
_entity_poly.pdbx_strand_id
1 'polypeptide(L)'
;MKKLLIIAATALISSTAFASTNNLNGSTDIATDGYQTKDQAYSAGYSQVESVNKMNSQEQALKLGLVNTEIVYNSVGVDEMEVKVEEYSPERGIIAYRAIVNIDYHYSERDNG
;
A
#
# COMPACT_ATOMS: atom_id res chain seq x y z
N MET A 1 -63.79 -34.81 7.38
CA MET A 1 -62.80 -33.90 6.74
C MET A 1 -62.47 -32.77 7.70
N LYS A 2 -61.29 -32.74 8.33
CA LYS A 2 -60.85 -31.64 9.18
C LYS A 2 -59.71 -30.92 8.45
N LYS A 3 -59.89 -29.63 8.18
CA LYS A 3 -59.00 -28.79 7.37
C LYS A 3 -57.75 -28.44 8.19
N LEU A 4 -56.58 -28.85 7.70
CA LEU A 4 -55.30 -28.47 8.27
C LEU A 4 -54.99 -27.04 7.82
N LEU A 5 -54.98 -26.09 8.74
CA LEU A 5 -54.49 -24.73 8.49
C LEU A 5 -52.98 -24.73 8.76
N ILE A 6 -52.17 -24.81 7.70
CA ILE A 6 -50.74 -24.61 7.78
C ILE A 6 -50.50 -23.11 7.63
N ILE A 7 -50.18 -22.43 8.74
CA ILE A 7 -49.74 -21.04 8.74
C ILE A 7 -48.24 -21.05 8.44
N ALA A 8 -47.89 -20.75 7.19
CA ALA A 8 -46.50 -20.56 6.79
C ALA A 8 -46.01 -19.21 7.33
N ALA A 9 -45.19 -19.22 8.38
CA ALA A 9 -44.47 -18.05 8.83
C ALA A 9 -43.31 -17.78 7.85
N THR A 10 -43.52 -16.89 6.88
CA THR A 10 -42.43 -16.39 6.04
C THR A 10 -41.56 -15.46 6.87
N ALA A 11 -40.44 -15.99 7.37
CA ALA A 11 -39.38 -15.17 7.94
C ALA A 11 -38.84 -14.24 6.84
N LEU A 12 -39.14 -12.94 6.95
CA LEU A 12 -38.51 -11.92 6.15
C LEU A 12 -37.06 -11.82 6.61
N ILE A 13 -36.15 -12.48 5.89
CA ILE A 13 -34.72 -12.33 6.13
C ILE A 13 -34.34 -10.97 5.53
N SER A 14 -34.39 -9.93 6.35
CA SER A 14 -33.87 -8.61 5.98
C SER A 14 -32.36 -8.73 5.81
N SER A 15 -31.89 -8.93 4.58
CA SER A 15 -30.46 -8.92 4.27
C SER A 15 -29.93 -7.49 4.44
N THR A 16 -29.20 -7.24 5.51
CA THR A 16 -28.36 -6.03 5.60
C THR A 16 -27.17 -6.24 4.68
N ALA A 17 -27.05 -5.43 3.62
CA ALA A 17 -25.84 -5.40 2.82
C ALA A 17 -24.71 -4.83 3.69
N PHE A 18 -23.78 -5.67 4.12
CA PHE A 18 -22.53 -5.21 4.70
C PHE A 18 -21.65 -4.79 3.53
N ALA A 19 -21.25 -3.52 3.48
CA ALA A 19 -20.15 -3.11 2.62
C ALA A 19 -18.89 -3.81 3.12
N SER A 20 -18.43 -4.82 2.37
CA SER A 20 -17.21 -5.54 2.68
C SER A 20 -16.00 -4.67 2.37
N THR A 21 -14.90 -4.87 3.07
CA THR A 21 -13.61 -4.28 2.74
C THR A 21 -12.62 -5.39 2.47
N ASN A 22 -11.91 -5.32 1.34
CA ASN A 22 -10.87 -6.27 1.00
C ASN A 22 -9.52 -5.72 1.43
N ASN A 23 -8.73 -6.50 2.17
CA ASN A 23 -7.35 -6.15 2.51
C ASN A 23 -6.43 -6.65 1.41
N LEU A 24 -5.58 -5.75 0.93
CA LEU A 24 -4.64 -5.95 -0.16
C LEU A 24 -3.23 -5.60 0.32
N ASN A 25 -2.26 -6.27 -0.28
CA ASN A 25 -0.85 -5.98 -0.08
C ASN A 25 -0.24 -5.56 -1.43
N GLY A 26 0.75 -4.68 -1.39
CA GLY A 26 1.49 -4.23 -2.55
C GLY A 26 2.95 -3.98 -2.20
N SER A 27 3.75 -3.77 -3.25
CA SER A 27 5.16 -3.41 -3.14
C SER A 27 5.48 -2.31 -4.14
N THR A 28 6.35 -1.38 -3.78
CA THR A 28 6.82 -0.31 -4.68
C THR A 28 8.26 0.04 -4.41
N ASP A 29 8.94 0.54 -5.44
CA ASP A 29 10.34 0.95 -5.37
C ASP A 29 10.46 2.48 -5.49
N ILE A 30 11.19 3.08 -4.56
CA ILE A 30 11.55 4.50 -4.60
C ILE A 30 13.05 4.61 -4.78
N ALA A 31 13.47 5.06 -5.96
CA ALA A 31 14.87 5.35 -6.24
C ALA A 31 15.25 6.76 -5.75
N THR A 32 16.42 6.89 -5.16
CA THR A 32 17.04 8.20 -4.89
C THR A 32 17.74 8.74 -6.14
N ASP A 33 18.19 9.98 -6.04
CA ASP A 33 19.16 10.54 -6.99
C ASP A 33 20.49 9.76 -6.97
N GLY A 34 21.35 10.07 -7.94
CA GLY A 34 22.71 9.55 -8.04
C GLY A 34 23.69 10.32 -7.16
N TYR A 35 24.54 9.58 -6.45
CA TYR A 35 25.58 10.08 -5.57
C TYR A 35 26.96 9.56 -5.99
N GLN A 36 28.02 10.22 -5.53
CA GLN A 36 29.40 9.84 -5.85
C GLN A 36 29.91 8.67 -5.02
N THR A 37 29.30 8.42 -3.85
CA THR A 37 29.74 7.37 -2.92
C THR A 37 28.57 6.48 -2.49
N LYS A 38 28.88 5.21 -2.18
CA LYS A 38 27.89 4.25 -1.65
C LYS A 38 27.28 4.72 -0.33
N ASP A 39 28.07 5.33 0.55
CA ASP A 39 27.62 5.81 1.86
C ASP A 39 26.60 6.95 1.74
N GLN A 40 26.79 7.86 0.77
CA GLN A 40 25.81 8.90 0.47
C GLN A 40 24.48 8.30 -0.02
N ALA A 41 24.55 7.30 -0.90
CA ALA A 41 23.37 6.60 -1.38
C ALA A 41 22.63 5.89 -0.24
N TYR A 42 23.33 5.16 0.63
CA TYR A 42 22.72 4.54 1.81
C TYR A 42 22.08 5.57 2.74
N SER A 43 22.78 6.66 3.05
CA SER A 43 22.26 7.72 3.90
C SER A 43 20.99 8.35 3.33
N ALA A 44 20.95 8.55 2.00
CA ALA A 44 19.76 9.04 1.31
C ALA A 44 18.61 8.01 1.34
N GLY A 45 18.90 6.73 1.16
CA GLY A 45 17.94 5.65 1.28
C GLY A 45 17.31 5.58 2.68
N TYR A 46 18.11 5.60 3.73
CA TYR A 46 17.62 5.63 5.12
C TYR A 46 16.83 6.92 5.43
N SER A 47 17.21 8.05 4.83
CA SER A 47 16.43 9.28 4.95
C SER A 47 15.04 9.15 4.31
N GLN A 48 14.90 8.41 3.21
CA GLN A 48 13.58 8.10 2.63
C GLN A 48 12.78 7.19 3.56
N VAL A 49 13.39 6.14 4.12
CA VAL A 49 12.76 5.24 5.11
C VAL A 49 12.23 6.03 6.31
N GLU A 50 13.04 6.91 6.88
CA GLU A 50 12.62 7.78 7.98
C GLU A 50 11.47 8.72 7.59
N SER A 51 11.52 9.26 6.37
CA SER A 51 10.47 10.15 5.86
C SER A 51 9.14 9.42 5.76
N VAL A 52 9.13 8.23 5.16
CA VAL A 52 7.93 7.39 5.00
C VAL A 52 7.37 6.95 6.37
N ASN A 53 8.23 6.61 7.33
CA ASN A 53 7.80 6.26 8.69
C ASN A 53 7.16 7.42 9.46
N LYS A 54 7.48 8.67 9.10
CA LYS A 54 6.91 9.87 9.74
C LYS A 54 5.61 10.33 9.06
N MET A 55 5.28 9.78 7.89
CA MET A 55 4.06 10.11 7.15
C MET A 55 2.83 9.47 7.80
N ASN A 56 1.69 10.17 7.73
CA ASN A 56 0.40 9.56 8.03
C ASN A 56 -0.11 8.71 6.85
N SER A 57 -1.17 7.91 7.06
CA SER A 57 -1.70 7.00 6.05
C SER A 57 -2.09 7.68 4.73
N GLN A 58 -2.59 8.92 4.76
CA GLN A 58 -2.93 9.66 3.53
C GLN A 58 -1.67 10.06 2.76
N GLU A 59 -0.65 10.55 3.46
CA GLU A 59 0.66 10.87 2.87
C GLU A 59 1.34 9.62 2.32
N GLN A 60 1.27 8.50 3.05
CA GLN A 60 1.77 7.20 2.60
C GLN A 60 1.06 6.76 1.33
N ALA A 61 -0.27 6.83 1.26
CA ALA A 61 -1.02 6.48 0.06
C ALA A 61 -0.54 7.26 -1.17
N LEU A 62 -0.36 8.58 -1.04
CA LEU A 62 0.15 9.42 -2.12
C LEU A 62 1.58 9.04 -2.51
N LYS A 63 2.45 8.84 -1.52
CA LYS A 63 3.87 8.47 -1.73
C LYS A 63 4.01 7.11 -2.41
N LEU A 64 3.11 6.17 -2.11
CA LEU A 64 3.07 4.82 -2.67
C LEU A 64 2.34 4.76 -4.03
N GLY A 65 1.77 5.88 -4.51
CA GLY A 65 1.03 5.94 -5.77
C GLY A 65 -0.38 5.33 -5.70
N LEU A 66 -0.91 5.13 -4.49
CA LEU A 66 -2.25 4.62 -4.24
C LEU A 66 -3.28 5.74 -4.45
N VAL A 67 -3.72 5.91 -5.69
CA VAL A 67 -4.70 6.92 -6.08
C VAL A 67 -5.91 6.26 -6.74
N ASN A 68 -6.84 5.76 -5.92
CA ASN A 68 -8.14 5.22 -6.35
C ASN A 68 -9.25 5.70 -5.38
N THR A 69 -10.47 5.83 -5.87
CA THR A 69 -11.68 6.17 -5.09
C THR A 69 -12.13 5.06 -4.15
N GLU A 70 -11.75 3.81 -4.42
CA GLU A 70 -12.15 2.64 -3.63
C GLU A 70 -11.29 2.47 -2.37
N ILE A 71 -10.12 3.10 -2.33
CA ILE A 71 -9.17 2.99 -1.24
C ILE A 71 -9.71 3.62 0.04
N VAL A 72 -9.59 2.88 1.13
CA VAL A 72 -9.81 3.35 2.49
C VAL A 72 -8.50 3.98 2.97
N TYR A 73 -8.26 5.26 2.66
CA TYR A 73 -6.95 5.91 2.88
C TYR A 73 -6.39 5.81 4.32
N ASN A 74 -7.24 5.69 5.34
CA ASN A 74 -6.81 5.51 6.74
C ASN A 74 -6.43 4.07 7.11
N SER A 75 -6.53 3.12 6.17
CA SER A 75 -6.07 1.73 6.33
C SER A 75 -4.69 1.50 5.73
N VAL A 76 -4.12 2.49 5.05
CA VAL A 76 -2.81 2.37 4.42
C VAL A 76 -1.73 2.36 5.50
N GLY A 77 -0.84 1.37 5.41
CA GLY A 77 0.29 1.19 6.29
C GLY A 77 1.47 0.54 5.58
N VAL A 78 2.67 0.75 6.12
CA VAL A 78 3.92 0.15 5.62
C VAL A 78 4.28 -1.04 6.50
N ASP A 79 4.61 -2.16 5.87
CA ASP A 79 4.96 -3.42 6.55
C ASP A 79 6.47 -3.57 6.69
N GLU A 80 7.19 -3.45 5.57
CA GLU A 80 8.63 -3.61 5.51
C GLU A 80 9.24 -2.60 4.54
N MET A 81 10.46 -2.15 4.86
CA MET A 81 11.25 -1.31 3.96
C MET A 81 12.68 -1.83 3.89
N GLU A 82 13.15 -2.11 2.68
CA GLU A 82 14.50 -2.57 2.41
C GLU A 82 15.26 -1.53 1.59
N VAL A 83 16.47 -1.16 2.04
CA VAL A 83 17.36 -0.25 1.31
C VAL A 83 18.45 -1.06 0.61
N LYS A 84 18.50 -0.96 -0.72
CA LYS A 84 19.59 -1.48 -1.55
C LYS A 84 20.33 -0.34 -2.21
N VAL A 85 21.64 -0.44 -2.37
CA VAL A 85 22.41 0.54 -3.16
C VAL A 85 22.90 -0.13 -4.44
N GLU A 86 22.58 0.51 -5.56
CA GLU A 86 23.02 0.11 -6.89
C GLU A 86 24.14 1.02 -7.37
N GLU A 87 25.16 0.43 -7.98
CA GLU A 87 26.13 1.13 -8.79
C GLU A 87 25.62 1.20 -10.23
N TYR A 88 25.63 2.39 -10.82
CA TYR A 88 25.18 2.61 -12.19
C TYR A 88 26.01 3.69 -12.88
N SER A 89 25.92 3.74 -14.20
CA SER A 89 26.63 4.73 -15.02
C SER A 89 25.61 5.59 -15.76
N PRO A 90 25.32 6.82 -15.29
CA PRO A 90 24.37 7.70 -15.97
C PRO A 90 24.89 8.16 -17.33
N GLU A 91 26.22 8.30 -17.45
CA GLU A 91 26.93 8.68 -18.66
C GLU A 91 28.25 7.91 -18.76
N ARG A 92 28.75 7.72 -19.98
CA ARG A 92 30.01 6.99 -20.21
C ARG A 92 31.14 7.59 -19.38
N GLY A 93 31.75 6.76 -18.54
CA GLY A 93 32.91 7.14 -17.70
C GLY A 93 32.53 7.77 -16.36
N ILE A 94 31.24 7.95 -16.08
CA ILE A 94 30.74 8.39 -14.77
C ILE A 94 30.17 7.16 -14.06
N ILE A 95 30.66 6.89 -12.86
CA ILE A 95 30.06 5.91 -11.95
C ILE A 95 29.33 6.70 -10.86
N ALA A 96 28.07 6.33 -10.63
CA ALA A 96 27.22 6.89 -9.59
C ALA A 96 26.57 5.75 -8.79
N TYR A 97 26.09 6.09 -7.61
CA TYR A 97 25.41 5.19 -6.71
C TYR A 97 24.04 5.75 -6.36
N ARG A 98 23.00 4.93 -6.38
CA ARG A 98 21.66 5.33 -5.94
C ARG A 98 21.13 4.29 -4.97
N ALA A 99 20.32 4.73 -4.01
CA ALA A 99 19.54 3.80 -3.20
C ALA A 99 18.22 3.50 -3.89
N ILE A 100 17.80 2.23 -3.82
CA ILE A 100 16.47 1.75 -4.13
C ILE A 100 15.86 1.33 -2.81
N VAL A 101 14.79 2.02 -2.41
CA VAL A 101 14.01 1.67 -1.22
C VAL A 101 12.80 0.89 -1.70
N ASN A 102 12.81 -0.42 -1.46
CA ASN A 102 11.66 -1.26 -1.67
C ASN A 102 10.74 -1.14 -0.45
N ILE A 103 9.45 -0.92 -0.68
CA ILE A 103 8.46 -0.67 0.36
C ILE A 103 7.30 -1.63 0.14
N ASP A 104 7.14 -2.55 1.08
CA ASP A 104 5.98 -3.42 1.16
C ASP A 104 4.92 -2.75 2.05
N TYR A 105 3.68 -2.77 1.59
CA TYR A 105 2.58 -2.05 2.22
C TYR A 105 1.27 -2.82 2.13
N HIS A 106 0.34 -2.45 3.00
CA HIS A 106 -1.03 -2.94 2.98
C HIS A 106 -2.03 -1.79 2.94
N TYR A 107 -3.22 -2.09 2.43
CA TYR A 107 -4.35 -1.18 2.43
C TYR A 107 -5.67 -1.94 2.24
N SER A 108 -6.78 -1.29 2.55
CA SER A 108 -8.11 -1.81 2.30
C SER A 108 -8.80 -1.06 1.16
N GLU A 109 -9.54 -1.79 0.33
CA GLU A 109 -10.47 -1.23 -0.66
C GLU A 109 -11.91 -1.54 -0.25
N ARG A 110 -12.82 -0.60 -0.51
CA ARG A 110 -14.26 -0.83 -0.39
C ARG A 110 -14.71 -1.74 -1.52
N ASP A 111 -15.43 -2.79 -1.16
CA ASP A 111 -16.12 -3.62 -2.14
C ASP A 111 -17.27 -2.82 -2.76
N ASN A 112 -17.17 -2.52 -4.04
CA ASN A 112 -18.24 -1.94 -4.84
C ASN A 112 -19.08 -3.09 -5.41
N GLY A 113 -19.82 -3.78 -4.54
CA GLY A 113 -20.76 -4.84 -4.93
C GLY A 113 -21.91 -4.35 -5.81
#